data_AF-I6XP41-F1
#
_entry.id   AF-I6XP41-F1
#
_cell.length_a   1.000
_cell.length_b   1.000
_cell.length_c   1.000
_cell.angle_alpha   90.00
_cell.angle_beta   90.00
_cell.angle_gamma   90.00
#
_symmetry.space_group_name_H-M   'P 1'
#
loop_
_entity.id
_entity.type
_entity.pdbx_description
1 polymer ?
#
loop_
_entity_poly.entity_id
_entity_poly.type
_entity_poly.pdbx_seq_one_letter_code
_entity_poly.pdbx_strand_id
1 'polypeptide(L)' 'EQAYAVGVAMSENGRVRGPWRQLETPLYPANGGHGMLFEEKDGSLWFTLHTPNDKYREHLAFYKVEGDGAMHLKLRRDE' A
#
# COMPACT_ATOMS: atom_id res chain seq x y z
N GLU A 1 -13.23 -14.29 6.96
CA GLU A 1 -13.90 -13.16 6.30
C GLU A 1 -12.85 -12.26 5.68
N GLN A 2 -13.06 -11.78 4.45
CA GLN A 2 -12.15 -10.88 3.74
C GLN A 2 -12.24 -9.48 4.35
N ALA A 3 -11.81 -9.33 5.60
CA ALA A 3 -11.86 -8.06 6.30
C ALA A 3 -10.50 -7.38 6.22
N TYR A 4 -10.55 -6.09 5.92
CA TYR A 4 -9.43 -5.15 5.82
C TYR A 4 -8.64 -5.20 4.51
N ALA A 5 -8.87 -4.17 3.69
CA ALA A 5 -8.23 -3.92 2.42
C ALA A 5 -7.66 -2.49 2.41
N VAL A 6 -6.68 -2.25 1.54
CA VAL A 6 -6.09 -0.93 1.31
C VAL A 6 -6.47 -0.46 -0.08
N GLY A 7 -7.27 0.61 -0.15
CA GLY A 7 -7.55 1.33 -1.39
C GLY A 7 -6.60 2.52 -1.60
N VAL A 8 -6.60 3.08 -2.81
CA VAL A 8 -5.80 4.26 -3.17
C VAL A 8 -6.67 5.24 -3.95
N ALA A 9 -6.52 6.52 -3.67
CA ALA A 9 -7.06 7.61 -4.48
C ALA A 9 -5.91 8.45 -5.04
N MET A 10 -6.03 8.85 -6.30
CA MET A 10 -5.06 9.72 -6.96
C MET A 10 -5.67 11.08 -7.24
N SER A 11 -4.90 12.14 -6.98
CA SER A 11 -5.31 13.51 -7.35
C SER A 11 -5.12 13.68 -8.85
N GLU A 12 -6.18 14.01 -9.57
CA GLU A 12 -6.11 14.15 -11.04
C GLU A 12 -5.41 15.42 -11.50
N ASN A 13 -5.31 16.42 -10.60
CA ASN A 13 -4.66 17.70 -10.90
C ASN A 13 -3.43 17.97 -10.00
N GLY A 14 -2.98 16.98 -9.23
CA GLY A 14 -1.85 17.10 -8.31
C GLY A 14 -2.08 18.01 -7.10
N ARG A 15 -3.31 18.49 -6.86
CA ARG A 15 -3.64 19.32 -5.69
C ARG A 15 -4.23 18.46 -4.58
N VAL A 16 -3.87 18.80 -3.35
CA VAL A 16 -4.42 18.14 -2.14
C VAL A 16 -5.94 18.24 -2.05
N ARG A 17 -6.54 19.32 -2.59
CA ARG A 17 -7.99 19.51 -2.64
C ARG A 17 -8.71 18.65 -3.71
N GLY A 18 -7.96 17.92 -4.53
CA GLY A 18 -8.52 17.12 -5.61
C GLY A 18 -8.88 17.92 -6.87
N PRO A 19 -9.65 17.32 -7.81
CA PRO A 19 -10.47 16.12 -7.61
C PRO A 19 -9.64 14.85 -7.38
N TRP A 20 -10.20 13.93 -6.59
CA TRP A 20 -9.60 12.65 -6.26
C TRP A 20 -10.35 11.54 -6.99
N ARG A 21 -9.63 10.73 -7.75
CA ARG A 21 -10.15 9.51 -8.39
C ARG A 21 -9.73 8.30 -7.57
N GLN A 22 -10.71 7.58 -7.04
CA GLN A 22 -10.49 6.28 -6.41
C GLN A 22 -10.06 5.26 -7.47
N LEU A 23 -9.03 4.47 -7.19
CA LEU A 23 -8.66 3.35 -8.04
C LEU A 23 -9.62 2.18 -7.81
N GLU A 24 -10.05 1.53 -8.90
CA GLU A 24 -10.99 0.40 -8.85
C GLU A 24 -10.39 -0.81 -8.14
N THR A 25 -9.11 -1.09 -8.40
CA THR A 25 -8.39 -2.20 -7.78
C THR A 25 -7.76 -1.75 -6.47
N PRO A 26 -8.00 -2.45 -5.35
CA PRO A 26 -7.31 -2.16 -4.09
C PRO A 26 -5.82 -2.47 -4.22
N LEU A 27 -5.01 -1.66 -3.54
CA LEU A 27 -3.57 -1.87 -3.41
C LEU A 27 -3.26 -3.17 -2.64
N TYR A 28 -4.07 -3.47 -1.62
CA TYR A 28 -3.99 -4.71 -0.87
C TYR A 28 -5.40 -5.26 -0.66
N PRO A 29 -5.78 -6.39 -1.28
CA PRO A 29 -7.19 -6.75 -1.43
C PRO A 29 -7.86 -7.32 -0.17
N ALA A 30 -7.11 -7.91 0.77
CA ALA A 30 -7.70 -8.51 1.98
C ALA A 30 -6.66 -8.84 3.07
N ASN A 31 -7.16 -9.01 4.30
CA ASN A 31 -6.42 -9.52 5.46
C ASN A 31 -5.17 -8.71 5.84
N GLY A 32 -5.19 -7.39 5.60
CA GLY A 32 -4.09 -6.52 6.00
C GLY A 32 -4.39 -5.06 5.71
N GLY A 33 -3.86 -4.16 6.52
CA GLY A 33 -4.18 -2.74 6.40
C GLY A 33 -3.39 -1.83 7.32
N HIS A 34 -3.89 -0.59 7.47
CA HIS A 34 -3.19 0.49 8.16
C HIS A 34 -1.79 0.75 7.55
N GLY A 35 -1.77 0.94 6.23
CA GLY A 35 -0.52 1.09 5.51
C GLY A 35 0.12 2.46 5.65
N MET A 36 1.46 2.51 5.58
CA MET A 36 2.25 3.73 5.49
C MET A 36 3.25 3.62 4.34
N LEU A 37 3.60 4.77 3.74
CA LEU A 37 4.66 4.90 2.75
C LEU A 37 5.86 5.60 3.39
N PHE A 38 7.07 5.16 3.05
CA PHE A 38 8.31 5.84 3.43
C PHE A 38 9.37 5.71 2.33
N GLU A 39 10.26 6.69 2.26
CA GLU A 39 11.42 6.66 1.39
C GLU A 39 12.63 6.12 2.16
N GLU A 40 13.32 5.14 1.58
CA GLU A 40 14.60 4.66 2.08
C GLU A 40 15.74 5.60 1.68
N LYS A 41 16.92 5.44 2.28
CA LYS A 41 18.10 6.29 2.03
C LYS A 41 18.57 6.31 0.58
N ASP A 42 18.27 5.26 -0.19
CA ASP A 42 18.61 5.16 -1.62
C ASP A 42 17.55 5.81 -2.54
N GLY A 43 16.50 6.41 -1.97
CA GLY A 43 15.40 7.03 -2.71
C GLY A 43 14.32 6.04 -3.15
N SER A 44 14.40 4.76 -2.79
CA SER A 44 13.34 3.81 -3.07
C SER A 44 12.13 4.03 -2.16
N LEU A 45 10.93 3.92 -2.74
CA LEU A 45 9.67 4.06 -2.02
C LEU A 45 9.19 2.69 -1.53
N TRP A 46 8.83 2.61 -0.26
CA TRP A 46 8.37 1.40 0.40
C TRP A 46 6.99 1.58 1.01
N PHE A 47 6.18 0.54 0.93
CA PHE A 47 4.89 0.43 1.58
C PHE A 47 4.97 -0.61 2.69
N THR A 48 4.46 -0.23 3.86
CA THR A 48 4.39 -1.12 5.02
C THR A 48 2.99 -1.17 5.57
N LEU A 49 2.58 -2.32 6.11
CA LEU A 49 1.28 -2.56 6.71
C LEU A 49 1.39 -3.72 7.70
N HIS A 50 0.37 -3.89 8.55
CA HIS A 50 0.22 -5.14 9.28
C HIS A 50 -0.58 -6.15 8.44
N THR A 51 -0.10 -7.38 8.40
CA THR A 51 -0.76 -8.53 7.79
C THR A 51 -0.18 -9.83 8.40
N PRO A 52 -0.96 -10.91 8.55
CA PRO A 52 -2.40 -10.94 8.41
C PRO A 52 -3.10 -10.08 9.48
N ASN A 53 -4.35 -9.71 9.23
CA ASN A 53 -5.23 -9.09 10.23
C ASN A 53 -5.95 -10.15 11.09
N ASP A 54 -5.21 -11.22 11.42
CA ASP A 54 -5.67 -12.31 12.27
C ASP A 54 -5.18 -12.04 13.71
N LYS A 55 -6.10 -12.11 14.68
CA LYS A 55 -5.80 -11.81 16.09
C LYS A 55 -4.56 -12.56 16.59
N TYR A 56 -3.59 -11.80 17.10
CA TYR A 56 -2.29 -12.28 17.61
C TYR A 56 -1.34 -12.89 16.57
N ARG A 57 -1.60 -12.71 15.29
CA ARG A 57 -0.72 -13.13 14.18
C ARG A 57 -0.25 -11.96 13.33
N GLU A 58 -0.69 -10.76 13.66
CA GLU A 58 -0.36 -9.53 12.96
C GLU A 58 1.16 -9.33 12.99
N HIS A 59 1.76 -9.20 11.81
CA HIS A 59 3.16 -8.86 11.68
C HIS A 59 3.36 -7.75 10.66
N LEU A 60 4.48 -7.06 10.80
CA LEU A 60 4.90 -6.04 9.87
C LEU A 60 5.32 -6.69 8.55
N ALA A 61 4.80 -6.18 7.44
CA ALA A 61 5.25 -6.56 6.11
C ALA A 61 5.73 -5.34 5.34
N PHE A 62 6.72 -5.55 4.48
CA PHE A 62 7.32 -4.52 3.63
C PHE A 62 7.20 -4.91 2.16
N TYR A 63 6.72 -3.97 1.36
CA TYR A 63 6.55 -4.11 -0.08
C TYR A 63 7.28 -2.96 -0.74
N LYS A 64 8.11 -3.28 -1.73
CA LYS A 64 8.70 -2.24 -2.56
C LYS A 64 7.59 -1.68 -3.45
N VAL A 65 7.53 -0.37 -3.56
CA VAL A 65 6.62 0.30 -4.48
C VAL A 65 7.31 0.43 -5.83
N GLU A 66 6.67 -0.09 -6.87
CA GLU A 66 7.10 0.04 -8.26
C GLU A 66 5.97 0.76 -9.04
N GLY A 67 6.30 1.64 -9.98
CA GLY A 67 5.26 2.25 -10.83
C GLY A 67 5.67 3.41 -11.72
N ASP A 68 5.28 3.33 -12.99
CA ASP A 68 5.31 4.41 -14.00
C ASP A 68 3.94 5.13 -14.07
N GLY A 69 3.38 5.53 -12.93
CA GLY A 69 2.08 6.22 -12.84
C GLY A 69 0.90 5.39 -12.32
N ALA A 70 1.09 4.08 -12.08
CA ALA A 70 0.19 3.24 -11.28
C ALA A 70 1.00 2.56 -10.17
N MET A 71 0.50 2.61 -8.92
CA MET A 71 1.23 2.07 -7.77
C MET A 71 1.04 0.55 -7.69
N HIS A 72 2.13 -0.20 -7.85
CA HIS A 72 2.17 -1.65 -7.69
C HIS A 72 3.03 -2.03 -6.48
N LEU A 73 2.59 -3.04 -5.73
CA LEU A 73 3.33 -3.59 -4.60
C LEU A 73 4.06 -4.86 -5.02
N LYS A 74 5.36 -4.91 -4.75
CA LYS A 74 6.15 -6.13 -4.86
C LYS A 74 6.62 -6.56 -3.48
N LEU A 75 6.24 -7.77 -3.09
CA LEU A 75 6.70 -8.40 -1.84
C LEU A 75 8.22 -8.44 -1.83
N ARG A 76 8.82 -7.93 -0.76
CA ARG A 76 10.19 -8.26 -0.42
C ARG A 76 10.19 -9.72 0.06
N ARG A 77 10.83 -10.61 -0.69
CA ARG A 77 11.34 -11.85 -0.10
C ARG A 77 12.72 -11.52 0.42
N ASP A 78 12.86 -11.47 1.73
CA ASP A 78 14.18 -11.64 2.33
C ASP A 78 14.64 -13.06 1.98
N GLU A 79 15.79 -13.17 1.30
CA GLU A 79 16.52 -14.44 1.17
C GLU A 79 17.07 -14.88 2.53
#